data_AF-A0A502DZ96-F1
#
_entry.id   AF-A0A502DZ96-F1
#
_cell.length_a   1.000
_cell.length_b   1.000
_cell.length_c   1.000
_cell.angle_alpha   90.00
_cell.angle_beta   90.00
_cell.angle_gamma   90.00
#
_symmetry.space_group_name_H-M   'P 1'
#
loop_
_entity.id
_entity.type
_entity.pdbx_description
1 polymer ?
#
loop_
_entity_poly.entity_id
_entity_poly.type
_entity_poly.pdbx_seq_one_letter_code
_entity_poly.pdbx_strand_id
1 'polypeptide(L)'
;MNKHLHRIVFNAARGTRMVVQETARSCGKAGSGATGAVLSVAALAGALMSAPLHAQIVADPSAPGRQRPTVLAAPNGVPLVNIQTPSAAGVSRNTYSQFDVQRNGVVLNNSRTNAQTELGGWVQGNPWLAGGSARVILNEVNSANPSQLRGYVEVAGPRSEVIIANPAGIQVDGGGFINASRATLTTGTPQFGAQGSLDALCRARRQRAH
;
A
#
# COMPACT_ATOMS: atom_id res chain seq x y z
N MET A 1 -14.81 -16.14 54.10
CA MET A 1 -15.81 -15.10 53.76
C MET A 1 -15.59 -13.92 54.70
N ASN A 2 -15.47 -12.64 54.33
CA ASN A 2 -15.57 -11.90 53.08
C ASN A 2 -14.28 -11.10 52.86
N LYS A 3 -13.75 -11.14 51.63
CA LYS A 3 -12.60 -10.38 51.15
C LYS A 3 -13.09 -9.01 50.64
N HIS A 4 -12.19 -8.01 50.61
CA HIS A 4 -12.29 -6.73 49.87
C HIS A 4 -12.72 -5.48 50.66
N LEU A 5 -11.87 -5.05 51.61
CA LEU A 5 -11.74 -3.62 51.95
C LEU A 5 -10.41 -3.13 51.39
N HIS A 6 -10.47 -2.19 50.45
CA HIS A 6 -9.31 -1.65 49.75
C HIS A 6 -9.34 -0.13 49.83
N ARG A 7 -8.31 0.48 50.44
CA ARG A 7 -8.16 1.94 50.42
C ARG A 7 -7.46 2.36 49.14
N ILE A 8 -8.06 3.33 48.46
CA ILE A 8 -7.54 3.87 47.22
C ILE A 8 -6.70 5.10 47.54
N VAL A 9 -5.42 5.08 47.18
CA VAL A 9 -4.49 6.20 47.36
C VAL A 9 -4.06 6.72 45.98
N PHE A 10 -4.11 8.04 45.80
CA PHE A 10 -3.74 8.68 44.54
C PHE A 10 -2.22 8.77 44.40
N ASN A 11 -1.66 8.24 43.32
CA ASN A 11 -0.24 8.34 43.01
C ASN A 11 -0.01 9.47 42.00
N ALA A 12 0.53 10.59 42.47
CA ALA A 12 0.72 11.81 41.70
C ALA A 12 1.76 11.67 40.56
N ALA A 13 2.69 10.71 40.62
CA ALA A 13 3.67 10.50 39.55
C ALA A 13 3.08 9.77 38.32
N ARG A 14 1.93 9.10 38.48
CA ARG A 14 1.28 8.31 37.42
C ARG A 14 -0.17 8.73 37.15
N GLY A 15 -0.64 9.79 37.80
CA GLY A 15 -1.97 10.37 37.58
C GLY A 15 -3.15 9.43 37.86
N THR A 16 -2.96 8.35 38.63
CA THR A 16 -4.01 7.34 38.87
C THR A 16 -4.14 6.94 40.34
N ARG A 17 -5.35 6.52 40.70
CA ARG A 17 -5.75 6.00 42.02
C ARG A 17 -5.42 4.51 42.10
N MET A 18 -4.47 4.12 42.94
CA MET A 18 -4.02 2.73 43.09
C MET A 18 -4.57 2.12 44.38
N VAL A 19 -4.92 0.83 44.33
CA VAL A 19 -5.25 0.04 45.53
C VAL A 19 -3.95 -0.44 46.18
N VAL A 20 -3.73 -0.08 47.44
CA VAL A 20 -2.52 -0.47 48.18
C VAL A 20 -2.96 -1.29 49.40
N GLN A 21 -2.28 -2.42 49.65
CA GLN A 21 -2.44 -3.15 50.91
C GLN A 21 -1.75 -2.37 52.04
N GLU A 22 -2.45 -2.18 53.16
CA GLU A 22 -2.02 -1.33 54.27
C GLU A 22 -0.80 -1.93 55.01
N THR A 23 0.42 -1.58 54.59
CA THR A 23 1.61 -1.66 55.46
C THR A 23 2.76 -0.83 54.88
N ALA A 24 2.76 0.48 55.15
CA ALA A 24 3.99 1.28 55.31
C ALA A 24 3.68 2.72 55.76
N ARG A 25 4.55 3.23 56.63
CA ARG A 25 4.39 4.41 57.49
C ARG A 25 4.81 5.71 56.80
N SER A 26 4.20 6.82 57.22
CA SER A 26 4.55 8.18 56.82
C SER A 26 5.85 8.66 57.47
N CYS A 27 6.58 9.54 56.76
CA CYS A 27 7.48 10.52 57.37
C CYS A 27 7.40 11.80 56.53
N GLY A 28 6.91 12.88 57.15
CA GLY A 28 6.65 14.15 56.48
C GLY A 28 7.86 15.07 56.42
N LYS A 29 7.77 16.11 55.58
CA LYS A 29 8.35 17.43 55.86
C LYS A 29 7.61 18.51 55.07
N ALA A 30 7.45 19.67 55.73
CA ALA A 30 6.56 20.78 55.43
C ALA A 30 7.04 21.71 54.30
N GLY A 31 6.13 22.57 53.82
CA GLY A 31 6.47 23.76 53.02
C GLY A 31 5.32 24.44 52.27
N SER A 32 4.60 25.31 53.00
CA SER A 32 3.99 26.60 52.60
C SER A 32 3.30 26.82 51.23
N GLY A 33 2.05 27.30 51.29
CA GLY A 33 1.73 28.64 50.76
C GLY A 33 0.86 28.78 49.50
N ALA A 34 -0.35 29.29 49.72
CA ALA A 34 -1.06 30.30 48.91
C ALA A 34 -1.85 29.93 47.63
N THR A 35 -3.17 30.20 47.76
CA THR A 35 -4.07 30.92 46.84
C THR A 35 -4.39 30.38 45.44
N GLY A 36 -5.66 29.94 45.28
CA GLY A 36 -6.58 30.58 44.34
C GLY A 36 -6.74 29.99 42.92
N ALA A 37 -7.95 30.16 42.41
CA ALA A 37 -8.41 30.02 41.03
C ALA A 37 -8.83 28.61 40.53
N VAL A 38 -10.15 28.43 40.56
CA VAL A 38 -10.97 27.55 39.72
C VAL A 38 -10.71 27.78 38.22
N LEU A 39 -10.45 26.72 37.44
CA LEU A 39 -10.78 26.66 36.00
C LEU A 39 -11.09 25.22 35.59
N SER A 40 -12.35 25.00 35.20
CA SER A 40 -12.88 23.78 34.61
C SER A 40 -12.38 23.59 33.18
N VAL A 41 -11.84 22.41 32.83
CA VAL A 41 -11.74 21.96 31.43
C VAL A 41 -12.06 20.46 31.37
N ALA A 42 -13.20 20.12 30.77
CA ALA A 42 -13.57 18.76 30.42
C ALA A 42 -12.80 18.34 29.14
N ALA A 43 -11.96 17.31 29.23
CA ALA A 43 -11.27 16.74 28.08
C ALA A 43 -12.01 15.47 27.60
N LEU A 44 -12.70 15.59 26.46
CA LEU A 44 -13.28 14.48 25.71
C LEU A 44 -12.16 13.79 24.91
N ALA A 45 -11.55 12.75 25.49
CA ALA A 45 -10.50 11.99 24.81
C ALA A 45 -11.11 10.95 23.85
N GLY A 46 -11.31 11.33 22.58
CA GLY A 46 -11.62 10.42 21.49
C GLY A 46 -10.35 9.66 21.06
N ALA A 47 -10.31 8.35 21.29
CA ALA A 47 -9.26 7.49 20.77
C ALA A 47 -9.54 7.19 19.28
N LEU A 48 -8.79 7.84 18.39
CA LEU A 48 -8.71 7.46 16.98
C LEU A 48 -7.92 6.15 16.88
N MET A 49 -8.62 5.03 16.69
CA MET A 49 -7.99 3.78 16.27
C MET A 49 -7.55 3.93 14.81
N SER A 50 -6.27 4.25 14.60
CA SER A 50 -5.64 4.22 13.29
C SER A 50 -5.53 2.76 12.83
N ALA A 51 -6.52 2.24 12.10
CA ALA A 51 -6.35 0.99 11.38
C ALA A 51 -5.24 1.18 10.33
N PRO A 52 -4.33 0.21 10.13
CA PRO A 52 -3.36 0.30 9.07
C PRO A 52 -4.11 0.28 7.74
N LEU A 53 -4.17 1.43 7.06
CA LEU A 53 -4.48 1.47 5.64
C LEU A 53 -3.31 0.79 4.94
N HIS A 54 -3.42 -0.52 4.69
CA HIS A 54 -2.52 -1.19 3.76
C HIS A 54 -2.71 -0.50 2.41
N ALA A 55 -1.74 0.34 2.05
CA ALA A 55 -1.73 0.98 0.75
C ALA A 55 -1.67 -0.13 -0.31
N GLN A 56 -2.74 -0.22 -1.08
CA GLN A 56 -3.01 -1.36 -1.96
C GLN A 56 -2.01 -1.41 -3.12
N ILE A 57 -1.70 -0.27 -3.72
CA ILE A 57 -0.74 -0.16 -4.83
C ILE A 57 0.20 0.98 -4.51
N VAL A 58 1.50 0.67 -4.43
CA VAL A 58 2.53 1.62 -4.03
C VAL A 58 3.72 1.47 -4.97
N ALA A 59 4.06 2.56 -5.67
CA ALA A 59 5.27 2.61 -6.49
C ALA A 59 6.51 2.42 -5.59
N ASP A 60 7.51 1.67 -6.08
CA ASP A 60 8.75 1.47 -5.33
C ASP A 60 9.57 2.78 -5.32
N PRO A 61 9.77 3.43 -4.17
CA PRO A 61 10.52 4.68 -4.10
C PRO A 61 12.00 4.50 -4.47
N SER A 62 12.54 3.30 -4.30
CA SER A 62 13.93 2.95 -4.62
C SER A 62 14.17 2.65 -6.10
N ALA A 63 13.09 2.46 -6.88
CA ALA A 63 13.22 2.21 -8.30
C ALA A 63 13.65 3.47 -9.08
N PRO A 64 14.33 3.31 -10.24
CA PRO A 64 14.63 4.41 -11.14
C PRO A 64 13.39 5.23 -11.50
N GLY A 65 13.53 6.56 -11.66
CA GLY A 65 12.40 7.45 -11.96
C GLY A 65 11.49 6.98 -13.10
N ARG A 66 12.10 6.51 -14.20
CA ARG A 66 11.43 5.95 -15.38
C ARG A 66 10.73 4.60 -15.18
N GLN A 67 10.75 4.06 -13.96
CA GLN A 67 10.11 2.80 -13.58
C GLN A 67 9.11 3.01 -12.42
N ARG A 68 8.99 4.24 -11.90
CA ARG A 68 8.08 4.55 -10.79
C ARG A 68 6.75 5.08 -11.35
N PRO A 69 5.71 4.23 -11.46
CA PRO A 69 4.42 4.66 -12.00
C PRO A 69 3.78 5.72 -11.10
N THR A 70 2.91 6.55 -11.68
CA THR A 70 2.09 7.49 -10.90
C THR A 70 0.78 6.82 -10.55
N VAL A 71 0.52 6.62 -9.25
CA VAL A 71 -0.74 6.07 -8.75
C VAL A 71 -1.66 7.22 -8.37
N LEU A 72 -2.85 7.21 -8.95
CA LEU A 72 -3.92 8.19 -8.79
C LEU A 72 -5.21 7.45 -8.42
N ALA A 73 -6.29 8.20 -8.23
CA ALA A 73 -7.64 7.65 -8.15
C ALA A 73 -8.47 8.19 -9.33
N ALA A 74 -9.22 7.29 -9.97
CA ALA A 74 -10.27 7.67 -10.90
C ALA A 74 -11.42 8.40 -10.17
N PRO A 75 -12.33 9.11 -10.87
CA PRO A 75 -13.41 9.87 -10.24
C PRO A 75 -14.31 9.03 -9.30
N ASN A 76 -14.44 7.73 -9.56
CA ASN A 76 -15.23 6.81 -8.75
C ASN A 76 -14.40 6.07 -7.66
N GLY A 77 -13.14 6.47 -7.45
CA GLY A 77 -12.26 5.95 -6.41
C GLY A 77 -11.48 4.68 -6.78
N VAL A 78 -11.65 4.12 -7.98
CA VAL A 78 -10.81 3.01 -8.46
C VAL A 78 -9.37 3.49 -8.63
N PRO A 79 -8.36 2.77 -8.13
CA PRO A 79 -6.96 3.10 -8.38
C PRO A 79 -6.67 3.19 -9.88
N LEU A 80 -6.05 4.30 -10.29
CA LEU A 80 -5.63 4.58 -11.66
C LEU A 80 -4.10 4.69 -11.70
N VAL A 81 -3.44 3.84 -12.46
CA VAL A 81 -1.99 3.80 -12.58
C VAL A 81 -1.59 4.34 -13.95
N ASN A 82 -0.98 5.52 -13.96
CA ASN A 82 -0.29 6.02 -15.15
C ASN A 82 1.04 5.26 -15.28
N ILE A 83 1.06 4.32 -16.21
CA ILE A 83 2.24 3.50 -16.53
C ILE A 83 3.35 4.37 -17.11
N GLN A 84 4.58 3.90 -16.98
CA GLN A 84 5.76 4.61 -17.48
C GLN A 84 5.91 4.51 -19.00
N THR A 85 6.71 5.41 -19.57
CA THR A 85 7.04 5.41 -21.00
C THR A 85 7.60 4.04 -21.43
N PRO A 86 7.07 3.43 -22.50
CA PRO A 86 7.57 2.15 -23.00
C PRO A 86 9.00 2.25 -23.52
N SER A 87 9.75 1.14 -23.43
CA SER A 87 11.03 0.96 -24.12
C SER A 87 10.85 0.95 -25.65
N ALA A 88 11.95 0.95 -26.40
CA ALA A 88 11.93 0.79 -27.86
C ALA A 88 11.26 -0.53 -28.30
N ALA A 89 11.34 -1.57 -27.46
CA ALA A 89 10.66 -2.84 -27.67
C ALA A 89 9.15 -2.80 -27.32
N GLY A 90 8.64 -1.68 -26.81
CA GLY A 90 7.24 -1.49 -26.44
C GLY A 90 6.88 -1.98 -25.03
N VAL A 91 7.87 -2.21 -24.16
CA VAL A 91 7.65 -2.66 -22.77
C VAL A 91 7.64 -1.47 -21.82
N SER A 92 6.53 -1.23 -21.14
CA SER A 92 6.45 -0.31 -20.01
C SER A 92 6.75 -1.08 -18.72
N ARG A 93 7.86 -0.75 -18.05
CA ARG A 93 8.27 -1.37 -16.78
C ARG A 93 7.85 -0.48 -15.61
N ASN A 94 7.06 -1.03 -14.70
CA ASN A 94 6.49 -0.34 -13.57
C ASN A 94 6.84 -1.14 -12.31
N THR A 95 7.58 -0.53 -11.39
CA THR A 95 8.10 -1.19 -10.19
C THR A 95 7.35 -0.70 -8.95
N TYR A 96 6.94 -1.64 -8.11
CA TYR A 96 6.09 -1.44 -6.95
C TYR A 96 6.71 -2.04 -5.69
N SER A 97 6.49 -1.42 -4.54
CA SER A 97 6.72 -2.06 -3.24
C SER A 97 5.50 -2.85 -2.76
N GLN A 98 4.31 -2.54 -3.30
CA GLN A 98 3.08 -3.32 -3.12
C GLN A 98 2.21 -3.21 -4.38
N PHE A 99 1.66 -4.33 -4.85
CA PHE A 99 0.67 -4.36 -5.93
C PHE A 99 -0.43 -5.36 -5.58
N ASP A 100 -1.44 -4.89 -4.87
CA ASP A 100 -2.69 -5.59 -4.60
C ASP A 100 -3.81 -5.04 -5.47
N VAL A 101 -4.78 -5.87 -5.78
CA VAL A 101 -5.98 -5.48 -6.51
C VAL A 101 -7.17 -5.83 -5.61
N GLN A 102 -7.85 -4.83 -5.06
CA GLN A 102 -9.09 -5.05 -4.32
C GLN A 102 -10.25 -5.32 -5.28
N ARG A 103 -11.43 -5.63 -4.73
CA ARG A 103 -12.61 -6.04 -5.50
C ARG A 103 -13.11 -4.99 -6.50
N ASN A 104 -12.89 -3.71 -6.21
CA ASN A 104 -13.19 -2.59 -7.12
C ASN A 104 -12.19 -2.47 -8.28
N GLY A 105 -11.11 -3.25 -8.28
CA GLY A 105 -10.16 -3.36 -9.38
C GLY A 105 -9.10 -2.26 -9.43
N VAL A 106 -8.41 -2.17 -10.56
CA VAL A 106 -7.41 -1.14 -10.89
C VAL A 106 -7.42 -0.89 -12.39
N VAL A 107 -7.17 0.35 -12.79
CA VAL A 107 -6.98 0.75 -14.18
C VAL A 107 -5.50 1.04 -14.45
N LEU A 108 -4.91 0.35 -15.41
CA LEU A 108 -3.59 0.64 -15.98
C LEU A 108 -3.78 1.56 -17.19
N ASN A 109 -3.38 2.82 -17.06
CA ASN A 109 -3.62 3.84 -18.08
C ASN A 109 -2.60 3.77 -19.23
N ASN A 110 -2.93 3.03 -20.29
CA ASN A 110 -2.14 2.91 -21.52
C ASN A 110 -2.57 3.91 -22.61
N SER A 111 -3.45 4.87 -22.28
CA SER A 111 -4.04 5.76 -23.26
C SER A 111 -3.25 7.06 -23.40
N ARG A 112 -3.08 7.55 -24.64
CA ARG A 112 -2.46 8.87 -24.93
C ARG A 112 -3.47 10.02 -24.85
N THR A 113 -4.75 9.68 -24.95
CA THR A 113 -5.89 10.61 -24.89
C THR A 113 -6.84 10.15 -23.81
N ASN A 114 -7.86 10.95 -23.50
CA ASN A 114 -8.88 10.54 -22.55
C ASN A 114 -9.58 9.26 -23.05
N ALA A 115 -9.92 8.37 -22.12
CA ALA A 115 -10.49 7.07 -22.43
C ALA A 115 -11.66 6.75 -21.49
N GLN A 116 -12.68 6.09 -22.02
CA GLN A 116 -13.71 5.46 -21.20
C GLN A 116 -13.22 4.10 -20.74
N THR A 117 -13.37 3.81 -19.46
CA THR A 117 -13.02 2.55 -18.81
C THR A 117 -14.25 1.94 -18.15
N GLU A 118 -14.26 0.62 -18.01
CA GLU A 118 -15.33 -0.14 -17.37
C GLU A 118 -15.28 0.03 -15.85
N LEU A 119 -14.08 0.02 -15.26
CA LEU A 119 -13.87 0.11 -13.82
C LEU A 119 -13.78 1.56 -13.34
N GLY A 120 -13.05 2.42 -14.05
CA GLY A 120 -12.72 3.79 -13.60
C GLY A 120 -13.61 4.89 -14.17
N GLY A 121 -14.55 4.55 -15.06
CA GLY A 121 -15.31 5.55 -15.82
C GLY A 121 -14.43 6.33 -16.78
N TRP A 122 -14.63 7.64 -16.89
CA TRP A 122 -13.84 8.48 -17.79
C TRP A 122 -12.50 8.86 -17.14
N VAL A 123 -11.39 8.50 -17.78
CA VAL A 123 -10.02 8.77 -17.31
C VAL A 123 -9.26 9.66 -18.28
N GLN A 124 -8.40 10.54 -17.76
CA GLN A 124 -7.55 11.41 -18.58
C GLN A 124 -6.41 10.63 -19.25
N GLY A 125 -5.92 11.14 -20.39
CA GLY A 125 -4.76 10.57 -21.06
C GLY A 125 -3.51 10.55 -20.18
N ASN A 126 -2.68 9.52 -20.33
CA ASN A 126 -1.45 9.35 -19.58
C ASN A 126 -0.33 10.24 -20.18
N PRO A 127 0.20 11.24 -19.43
CA PRO A 127 1.22 12.15 -19.92
C PRO A 127 2.57 11.47 -20.21
N TRP A 128 2.82 10.27 -19.68
CA TRP A 128 4.07 9.52 -19.88
C TRP A 128 4.15 8.84 -21.27
N LEU A 129 3.05 8.83 -22.04
CA LEU A 129 2.94 8.09 -23.30
C LEU A 129 3.05 8.97 -24.55
N ALA A 130 3.76 10.10 -24.45
CA ALA A 130 4.00 10.98 -25.60
C ALA A 130 4.59 10.23 -26.81
N GLY A 131 5.53 9.31 -26.55
CA GLY A 131 6.19 8.47 -27.56
C GLY A 131 5.39 7.26 -28.05
N GLY A 132 4.24 6.96 -27.47
CA GLY A 132 3.40 5.82 -27.83
C GLY A 132 2.91 5.00 -26.64
N SER A 133 1.88 4.18 -26.88
CA SER A 133 1.33 3.25 -25.90
C SER A 133 2.19 1.97 -25.80
N ALA A 134 2.14 1.33 -24.64
CA ALA A 134 2.83 0.08 -24.37
C ALA A 134 2.16 -1.09 -25.13
N ARG A 135 3.00 -1.99 -25.66
CA ARG A 135 2.58 -3.32 -26.14
C ARG A 135 2.53 -4.33 -24.99
N VAL A 136 3.45 -4.18 -24.03
CA VAL A 136 3.53 -4.98 -22.80
C VAL A 136 3.62 -4.04 -21.61
N ILE A 137 2.75 -4.24 -20.63
CA ILE A 137 2.77 -3.56 -19.33
C ILE A 137 3.27 -4.55 -18.31
N LEU A 138 4.51 -4.36 -17.87
CA LEU A 138 5.12 -5.14 -16.82
C LEU A 138 4.97 -4.42 -15.48
N ASN A 139 4.32 -5.10 -14.54
CA ASN A 139 4.18 -4.69 -13.16
C ASN A 139 5.05 -5.61 -12.29
N GLU A 140 6.14 -5.07 -11.77
CA GLU A 140 7.13 -5.80 -10.98
C GLU A 140 7.06 -5.37 -9.53
N VAL A 141 6.90 -6.32 -8.61
CA VAL A 141 6.90 -6.06 -7.18
C VAL A 141 8.27 -6.40 -6.61
N ASN A 142 8.93 -5.38 -6.07
CA ASN A 142 10.22 -5.47 -5.38
C ASN A 142 9.97 -5.41 -3.87
N SER A 143 9.45 -6.51 -3.31
CA SER A 143 9.10 -6.62 -1.90
C SER A 143 9.11 -8.08 -1.46
N ALA A 144 9.18 -8.30 -0.15
CA ALA A 144 9.00 -9.61 0.46
C ALA A 144 7.51 -9.98 0.65
N ASN A 145 6.59 -9.05 0.36
CA ASN A 145 5.16 -9.27 0.51
C ASN A 145 4.54 -9.83 -0.79
N PRO A 146 3.68 -10.86 -0.70
CA PRO A 146 2.95 -11.37 -1.86
C PRO A 146 1.89 -10.36 -2.32
N SER A 147 1.51 -10.47 -3.59
CA SER A 147 0.40 -9.72 -4.19
C SER A 147 -0.93 -10.44 -3.98
N GLN A 148 -1.99 -9.69 -3.65
CA GLN A 148 -3.36 -10.19 -3.55
C GLN A 148 -4.22 -9.60 -4.67
N LEU A 149 -4.67 -10.44 -5.60
CA LEU A 149 -5.48 -10.05 -6.75
C LEU A 149 -6.94 -10.51 -6.55
N ARG A 150 -7.75 -9.60 -6.01
CA ARG A 150 -9.16 -9.81 -5.63
C ARG A 150 -10.18 -9.14 -6.56
N GLY A 151 -9.72 -8.50 -7.62
CA GLY A 151 -10.57 -7.81 -8.59
C GLY A 151 -9.88 -7.65 -9.94
N TYR A 152 -10.53 -6.93 -10.85
CA TYR A 152 -10.07 -6.84 -12.23
C TYR A 152 -8.95 -5.81 -12.42
N VAL A 153 -8.02 -6.14 -13.29
CA VAL A 153 -7.00 -5.23 -13.84
C VAL A 153 -7.45 -4.83 -15.24
N GLU A 154 -7.79 -3.57 -15.42
CA GLU A 154 -8.22 -3.03 -16.71
C GLU A 154 -7.09 -2.25 -17.39
N VAL A 155 -6.94 -2.38 -18.71
CA VAL A 155 -6.07 -1.51 -19.51
C VAL A 155 -6.92 -0.41 -20.16
N ALA A 156 -6.68 0.86 -19.80
CA ALA A 156 -7.34 1.98 -20.49
C ALA A 156 -6.66 2.28 -21.84
N GLY A 157 -7.46 2.52 -22.88
CA GLY A 157 -6.97 2.86 -24.21
C GLY A 157 -6.53 1.63 -25.02
N PRO A 158 -5.41 1.71 -25.78
CA PRO A 158 -4.94 0.59 -26.60
C PRO A 158 -4.69 -0.69 -25.79
N ARG A 159 -5.24 -1.80 -26.30
CA ARG A 159 -5.07 -3.15 -25.76
C ARG A 159 -3.59 -3.53 -25.68
N SER A 160 -3.17 -4.14 -24.58
CA SER A 160 -1.78 -4.57 -24.36
C SER A 160 -1.71 -5.87 -23.56
N GLU A 161 -0.53 -6.50 -23.55
CA GLU A 161 -0.24 -7.61 -22.64
C GLU A 161 0.04 -7.08 -21.23
N VAL A 162 -0.46 -7.76 -20.21
CA VAL A 162 -0.23 -7.42 -18.80
C VAL A 162 0.55 -8.54 -18.12
N ILE A 163 1.66 -8.18 -17.50
CA ILE A 163 2.49 -9.09 -16.71
C ILE A 163 2.55 -8.57 -15.29
N ILE A 164 2.28 -9.44 -14.31
CA ILE A 164 2.47 -9.16 -12.89
C ILE A 164 3.51 -10.14 -12.37
N ALA A 165 4.66 -9.60 -11.97
CA ALA A 165 5.80 -10.35 -11.46
C ALA A 165 6.01 -10.01 -9.98
N ASN A 166 5.80 -10.98 -9.10
CA ASN A 166 6.10 -10.85 -7.68
C ASN A 166 6.82 -12.10 -7.16
N PRO A 167 8.14 -12.04 -6.95
CA PRO A 167 8.92 -13.16 -6.42
C PRO A 167 8.45 -13.69 -5.06
N ALA A 168 7.82 -12.85 -4.23
CA ALA A 168 7.27 -13.26 -2.94
C ALA A 168 5.96 -14.06 -3.04
N GLY A 169 5.32 -14.06 -4.21
CA GLY A 169 4.10 -14.83 -4.49
C GLY A 169 2.95 -13.95 -4.99
N ILE A 170 1.97 -14.62 -5.60
CA ILE A 170 0.73 -14.01 -6.09
C ILE A 170 -0.43 -14.89 -5.67
N GLN A 171 -1.41 -14.30 -4.99
CA GLN A 171 -2.67 -14.94 -4.61
C GLN A 171 -3.80 -14.33 -5.44
N VAL A 172 -4.66 -15.17 -6.01
CA VAL A 172 -5.79 -14.72 -6.84
C VAL A 172 -7.09 -15.23 -6.22
N ASP A 173 -7.99 -14.30 -5.91
CA ASP A 173 -9.31 -14.58 -5.31
C ASP A 173 -10.37 -13.68 -5.98
N GLY A 174 -10.85 -14.08 -7.17
CA GLY A 174 -11.76 -13.27 -7.98
C GLY A 174 -11.08 -12.23 -8.88
N GLY A 175 -9.77 -12.37 -9.10
CA GLY A 175 -9.02 -11.53 -10.03
C GLY A 175 -9.35 -11.82 -11.51
N GLY A 176 -9.25 -10.79 -12.34
CA GLY A 176 -9.48 -10.89 -13.79
C GLY A 176 -8.81 -9.76 -14.57
N PHE A 177 -8.95 -9.75 -15.89
CA PHE A 177 -8.35 -8.74 -16.75
C PHE A 177 -9.36 -8.21 -17.78
N ILE A 178 -9.39 -6.90 -17.97
CA ILE A 178 -10.24 -6.21 -18.94
C ILE A 178 -9.34 -5.52 -19.95
N ASN A 179 -9.65 -5.65 -21.24
CA ASN A 179 -8.88 -5.07 -22.34
C ASN A 179 -7.38 -5.45 -22.33
N ALA A 180 -7.04 -6.65 -21.81
CA ALA A 180 -5.70 -7.24 -21.96
C ALA A 180 -5.68 -8.19 -23.17
N SER A 181 -4.60 -8.18 -23.96
CA SER A 181 -4.37 -9.19 -25.04
C SER A 181 -3.95 -10.54 -24.47
N ARG A 182 -3.18 -10.50 -23.38
CA ARG A 182 -2.71 -11.63 -22.60
C ARG A 182 -2.46 -11.15 -21.18
N ALA A 183 -2.64 -12.05 -20.22
CA ALA A 183 -2.25 -11.83 -18.84
C ALA A 183 -1.24 -12.92 -18.43
N THR A 184 -0.18 -12.54 -17.72
CA THR A 184 0.80 -13.47 -17.15
C THR A 184 1.07 -13.10 -15.70
N LEU A 185 0.87 -14.06 -14.81
CA LEU A 185 1.20 -13.96 -13.39
C LEU A 185 2.42 -14.84 -13.14
N THR A 186 3.47 -14.28 -12.53
CA THR A 186 4.72 -15.01 -12.31
C THR A 186 5.38 -14.66 -10.99
N THR A 187 6.03 -15.67 -10.40
CA THR A 187 6.93 -15.50 -9.25
C THR A 187 8.39 -15.45 -9.66
N GLY A 188 8.67 -15.33 -10.96
CA GLY A 188 10.02 -15.14 -11.51
C GLY A 188 10.39 -13.68 -11.62
N THR A 189 11.69 -13.39 -11.66
CA THR A 189 12.23 -12.06 -11.93
C THR A 189 12.36 -11.82 -13.44
N PRO A 190 11.85 -10.69 -13.97
CA PRO A 190 11.97 -10.36 -15.38
C PRO A 190 13.42 -10.07 -15.78
N GLN A 191 13.85 -10.62 -16.90
CA GLN A 191 15.17 -10.40 -17.51
C GLN A 191 14.99 -9.59 -18.79
N PHE A 192 15.84 -8.59 -19.00
CA PHE A 192 15.70 -7.64 -20.10
C PHE A 192 16.90 -7.66 -21.04
N GLY A 193 16.63 -7.57 -22.33
CA GLY A 193 17.63 -7.41 -23.37
C GLY A 193 18.11 -5.96 -23.50
N ALA A 194 19.10 -5.75 -24.38
CA ALA A 194 19.78 -4.46 -24.57
C ALA A 194 18.85 -3.29 -24.93
N GLN A 195 17.71 -3.56 -25.59
CA GLN A 195 16.72 -2.54 -25.99
C GLN A 195 15.51 -2.44 -25.04
N GLY A 196 15.58 -3.11 -23.89
CA GLY A 196 14.47 -3.19 -22.93
C GLY A 196 13.33 -4.10 -23.39
N SER A 197 13.62 -5.08 -24.26
CA SER A 197 12.75 -6.24 -24.50
C SER A 197 12.67 -7.09 -23.25
N LEU A 198 11.54 -7.77 -23.04
CA LEU A 198 11.42 -8.80 -22.01
C LEU A 198 11.89 -10.13 -22.61
N ASP A 199 13.08 -10.59 -22.22
CA ASP A 199 13.72 -11.76 -22.82
C ASP A 199 13.34 -13.05 -22.10
N ALA A 200 13.21 -13.01 -20.77
CA ALA A 200 12.88 -14.18 -19.96
C ALA A 200 12.25 -13.83 -18.60
N LEU A 201 11.63 -14.83 -17.98
CA LEU A 201 11.18 -14.81 -16.58
C LEU A 201 11.93 -15.90 -15.81
N CYS A 202 12.87 -15.50 -14.96
CA CYS A 202 13.73 -16.45 -14.23
C CYS A 202 13.19 -16.72 -12.83
N ARG A 203 12.99 -18.00 -12.45
CA ARG A 203 12.77 -18.33 -11.03
C ARG A 203 14.07 -18.14 -10.26
N ALA A 204 14.00 -17.58 -9.07
CA ALA A 204 15.15 -17.52 -8.16
C ALA A 204 15.69 -18.94 -7.98
N ARG A 205 16.94 -19.17 -8.39
CA ARG A 205 17.62 -20.45 -8.12
C ARG A 205 17.71 -20.57 -6.60
N ARG A 206 17.12 -21.61 -6.00
CA ARG A 206 17.45 -22.00 -4.63
C ARG A 206 18.96 -22.21 -4.60
N GLN A 207 19.71 -21.30 -3.98
CA GLN A 207 21.07 -21.61 -3.55
C GLN A 207 20.92 -22.75 -2.56
N ARG A 208 21.26 -23.97 -2.99
CA ARG A 208 21.48 -25.06 -2.04
C ARG A 208 22.72 -24.67 -1.25
N ALA A 209 22.53 -24.28 0.01
CA ALA A 209 23.63 -24.26 0.95
C ALA A 209 24.14 -25.70 1.04
N HIS A 210 25.40 -25.89 0.64
CA HIS A 210 26.17 -27.10 0.87
C HIS A 210 26.93 -26.96 2.18
#